data_AF-A0A9W6JEM6-F1
#
_entry.id   AF-A0A9W6JEM6-F1
#
_cell.length_a   1.000
_cell.length_b   1.000
_cell.length_c   1.000
_cell.angle_alpha   90.00
_cell.angle_beta   90.00
_cell.angle_gamma   90.00
#
_symmetry.space_group_name_H-M   'P 1'
#
loop_
_entity.id
_entity.type
_entity.pdbx_description
1 polymer ?
#
loop_
_entity_poly.entity_id
_entity_poly.type
_entity_poly.pdbx_seq_one_letter_code
_entity_poly.pdbx_strand_id
1 'polypeptide(L)' 'MNDTIEQTRAWSVENVQDLQNLAREKVPASVIALRLRRSQQDVRAKATELGLSLPAE' A
#
# COMPACT_ATOMS: atom_id res chain seq x y z
N MET A 1 10.06 -14.97 -21.61
CA MET A 1 10.82 -13.90 -20.94
C MET A 1 10.26 -13.82 -19.54
N ASN A 2 11.12 -14.07 -18.54
CA ASN A 2 10.80 -14.41 -17.14
C ASN A 2 9.65 -13.61 -16.48
N ASP A 3 8.55 -14.29 -16.22
CA ASP A 3 7.59 -13.99 -15.16
C ASP A 3 8.24 -14.29 -13.79
N THR A 4 9.04 -13.37 -13.27
CA THR A 4 9.62 -13.50 -11.91
C THR A 4 9.87 -12.14 -11.28
N ILE A 5 8.81 -11.36 -11.01
CA ILE A 5 8.87 -10.19 -10.11
C ILE A 5 7.57 -10.12 -9.30
N GLU A 6 7.31 -11.09 -8.42
CA GLU A 6 6.16 -11.06 -7.51
C GLU A 6 6.50 -10.64 -6.06
N GLN A 7 7.71 -10.14 -5.79
CA GLN A 7 8.13 -9.91 -4.39
C GLN A 7 8.73 -8.53 -4.07
N THR A 8 9.05 -7.67 -5.05
CA THR A 8 9.64 -6.34 -4.76
C THR A 8 9.25 -5.30 -5.82
N ARG A 9 7.95 -5.09 -6.05
CA ARG A 9 7.56 -3.90 -6.83
C ARG A 9 7.99 -2.67 -6.02
N ALA A 10 8.95 -1.89 -6.54
CA ALA A 10 9.34 -0.64 -5.90
C ALA A 10 8.11 0.28 -5.75
N TRP A 11 8.01 1.01 -4.65
CA TRP A 11 6.94 1.97 -4.43
C TRP A 11 7.14 3.18 -5.34
N SER A 12 6.33 3.30 -6.39
CA SER A 12 6.29 4.51 -7.21
C SER A 12 5.75 5.68 -6.40
N VAL A 13 6.18 6.90 -6.73
CA VAL A 13 5.72 8.15 -6.10
C VAL A 13 4.19 8.25 -6.15
N GLU A 14 3.58 7.88 -7.28
CA GLU A 14 2.13 7.85 -7.46
C GLU A 14 1.43 6.89 -6.47
N ASN A 15 1.96 5.67 -6.30
CA ASN A 15 1.40 4.70 -5.35
C ASN A 15 1.54 5.17 -3.90
N VAL A 16 2.65 5.83 -3.57
CA VAL A 16 2.88 6.40 -2.22
C VAL A 16 1.94 7.56 -1.96
N GLN A 17 1.65 8.36 -2.99
CA GLN A 17 0.70 9.47 -2.89
C GLN A 17 -0.75 8.95 -2.74
N ASP A 18 -1.11 7.92 -3.49
CA ASP A 18 -2.43 7.26 -3.39
C ASP A 18 -2.61 6.61 -2.01
N LEU A 19 -1.58 5.90 -1.50
CA LEU A 19 -1.56 5.37 -0.13
C LEU A 19 -1.80 6.46 0.92
N GLN A 20 -1.12 7.61 0.79
CA GLN A 20 -1.30 8.74 1.71
C GLN A 20 -2.71 9.32 1.66
N ASN A 21 -3.28 9.47 0.48
CA ASN A 21 -4.63 9.99 0.30
C ASN A 21 -5.66 9.03 0.93
N LEU A 22 -5.56 7.74 0.58
CA LEU A 22 -6.45 6.71 1.12
C LEU A 22 -6.31 6.56 2.65
N ALA A 23 -5.09 6.67 3.19
CA ALA A 23 -4.87 6.66 4.64
C ALA A 23 -5.55 7.86 5.33
N ARG A 24 -5.49 9.06 4.73
CA ARG A 24 -6.16 10.27 5.24
C ARG A 24 -7.68 10.14 5.19
N GLU A 25 -8.21 9.47 4.18
CA GLU A 25 -9.62 9.12 4.04
C GLU A 25 -10.07 8.00 5.01
N LYS A 26 -9.16 7.49 5.85
CA LYS A 26 -9.38 6.37 6.76
C LYS A 26 -9.88 5.12 6.03
N VAL A 27 -9.32 4.87 4.85
CA VAL A 27 -9.57 3.64 4.10
C VAL A 27 -8.80 2.49 4.75
N PRO A 28 -9.45 1.34 5.00
CA PRO A 28 -8.78 0.19 5.62
C PRO A 28 -7.72 -0.42 4.70
N ALA A 29 -6.68 -1.00 5.30
CA ALA A 29 -5.55 -1.59 4.56
C ALA A 29 -5.99 -2.64 3.53
N SER A 30 -7.06 -3.37 3.79
CA SER A 30 -7.68 -4.34 2.88
C SER A 30 -8.11 -3.71 1.56
N VAL A 31 -8.74 -2.54 1.60
CA VAL A 31 -9.21 -1.84 0.40
C VAL A 31 -8.05 -1.20 -0.35
N ILE A 32 -7.09 -0.61 0.38
CA ILE A 32 -5.89 -0.03 -0.23
C ILE A 32 -5.06 -1.10 -0.94
N ALA A 33 -4.90 -2.27 -0.33
CA ALA A 33 -4.24 -3.43 -0.90
C ALA A 33 -4.87 -3.84 -2.24
N LEU A 34 -6.20 -3.90 -2.30
CA LEU A 34 -6.93 -4.20 -3.53
C LEU A 34 -6.71 -3.14 -4.61
N ARG A 35 -6.76 -1.85 -4.23
CA ARG A 35 -6.58 -0.70 -5.15
C ARG A 35 -5.19 -0.64 -5.75
N LEU A 36 -4.17 -0.79 -4.91
CA LEU A 36 -2.76 -0.76 -5.31
C LEU A 36 -2.27 -2.10 -5.90
N ARG A 37 -3.13 -3.13 -5.88
CA ARG A 37 -2.84 -4.52 -6.24
C ARG A 37 -1.58 -5.02 -5.50
N ARG A 38 -1.54 -4.78 -4.19
CA ARG A 38 -0.45 -5.16 -3.28
C ARG A 38 -0.98 -5.93 -2.10
N SER A 39 -0.09 -6.62 -1.40
CA SER A 39 -0.41 -7.29 -0.14
C SER A 39 -0.71 -6.29 0.97
N GLN A 40 -1.67 -6.61 1.83
CA GLN A 40 -1.99 -5.79 3.02
C GLN A 40 -0.76 -5.59 3.92
N GLN A 41 0.11 -6.59 4.04
CA GLN A 41 1.36 -6.47 4.79
C GLN A 41 2.28 -5.39 4.21
N ASP A 42 2.45 -5.34 2.88
CA ASP A 42 3.28 -4.34 2.19
C ASP A 42 2.71 -2.93 2.36
N VAL A 43 1.38 -2.80 2.25
CA VAL A 43 0.64 -1.55 2.50
C VAL A 43 0.81 -1.08 3.94
N ARG A 44 0.67 -1.97 4.93
CA ARG A 44 0.82 -1.64 6.35
C ARG A 44 2.26 -1.30 6.70
N ALA A 45 3.22 -2.05 6.17
CA ALA A 45 4.64 -1.74 6.32
C ALA A 45 4.93 -0.35 5.77
N LYS A 46 4.48 -0.06 4.54
CA LYS A 46 4.69 1.24 3.92
C LYS A 46 4.00 2.38 4.65
N ALA A 47 2.76 2.17 5.08
CA ALA A 47 2.04 3.15 5.88
C ALA A 47 2.79 3.45 7.18
N THR A 48 3.31 2.42 7.86
CA THR A 48 4.12 2.55 9.08
C THR A 48 5.41 3.33 8.81
N GLU A 49 6.12 3.04 7.72
CA GLU A 49 7.32 3.80 7.30
C GLU A 49 7.01 5.29 7.07
N LEU A 50 5.81 5.61 6.58
CA LEU A 50 5.34 6.97 6.31
C LEU A 50 4.70 7.65 7.54
N GLY A 51 4.58 6.96 8.68
CA GLY A 51 3.89 7.46 9.87
C GLY A 51 2.37 7.56 9.72
N LEU A 52 1.78 6.84 8.77
CA LEU A 52 0.34 6.78 8.52
C LEU A 52 -0.29 5.67 9.36
N SER A 53 -1.39 5.98 10.04
CA SER A 53 -2.22 4.97 10.72
C SER A 53 -3.38 4.57 9.82
N LEU A 54 -3.38 3.31 9.38
CA LEU A 54 -4.52 2.71 8.69
C LEU A 54 -5.48 2.12 9.72
N PRO A 55 -6.80 2.33 9.60
CA PRO A 55 -7.75 1.69 10.48
C PRO A 55 -7.67 0.17 10.34
N ALA A 56 -7.77 -0.51 11.49
CA ALA A 56 -8.12 -1.93 11.52
C ALA A 56 -9.56 -2.07 11.03
N GLU A 57 -9.84 -3.19 10.36
CA GLU A 57 -11.15 -3.52 9.77
C GLU A 57 -12.32 -3.33 10.73
#